data_AF-A0A9N9R6Q8-F1
#
_entry.id   AF-A0A9N9R6Q8-F1
#
_cell.length_a   1.000
_cell.length_b   1.000
_cell.length_c   1.000
_cell.angle_alpha   90.00
_cell.angle_beta   90.00
_cell.angle_gamma   90.00
#
_symmetry.space_group_name_H-M   'P 1'
#
loop_
_entity.id
_entity.type
_entity.pdbx_description
1 polymer ?
#
loop_
_entity_poly.entity_id
_entity_poly.type
_entity_poly.pdbx_seq_one_letter_code
_entity_poly.pdbx_strand_id
1 'polypeptide(L)'
;MEILLKFLPTNPLRLAACRILSFHVAHYTRLAEVGKLESPKISGKYDTGQLILHKVFGYRGVILFPWLARVYDRDATNKKETSESSNNDDASGDTLSNVGKEVKGRTHTFYQVLIDTRDAPYIRAQTEAVTFLGNQESSRSLYAIPGLDYVAHDDIIPYTSVERVPLQHELFDKFLMHNPDKDPPFIAQETLRAWQKKNHPWLELSDVHRETTEGVRVTVIPFYMGSRESQNSAVYWWRYCIRLENLGPQAVQLRERHWRIFSLSGTLETVRGRGVVGQEPVLARHSPAFQYSSHVSLQAPSGHMWGTFRMEREDGYTFDCRIPPFSLESKPDEGAPVAPTPAS
;
A
#
# COMPACT_ATOMS: atom_id res chain seq x y z
N MET A 1 -20.01 5.04 -20.34
CA MET A 1 -20.13 4.01 -19.29
C MET A 1 -19.27 2.84 -19.74
N GLU A 2 -18.22 2.51 -19.00
CA GLU A 2 -17.25 1.49 -19.40
C GLU A 2 -17.58 0.14 -18.74
N ILE A 3 -17.59 -0.92 -19.56
CA ILE A 3 -17.92 -2.30 -19.14
C ILE A 3 -16.61 -3.07 -18.95
N LEU A 4 -16.47 -3.74 -17.81
CA LEU A 4 -15.37 -4.65 -17.54
C LEU A 4 -15.71 -6.05 -18.07
N LEU A 5 -14.77 -6.67 -18.77
CA LEU A 5 -14.94 -7.98 -19.40
C LEU A 5 -13.86 -8.96 -18.94
N LYS A 6 -14.22 -10.24 -18.79
CA LYS A 6 -13.27 -11.36 -18.64
C LYS A 6 -13.34 -12.28 -19.85
N PHE A 7 -12.21 -12.93 -20.16
CA PHE A 7 -12.17 -13.99 -21.16
C PHE A 7 -12.73 -15.29 -20.57
N LEU A 8 -13.62 -15.97 -21.32
CA LEU A 8 -14.09 -17.30 -20.98
C LEU A 8 -13.22 -18.37 -21.67
N PRO A 9 -12.87 -19.47 -20.97
CA PRO A 9 -12.17 -20.58 -21.59
C PRO A 9 -13.04 -21.21 -22.69
N THR A 10 -12.42 -21.51 -23.83
CA THR A 10 -13.12 -22.16 -24.96
C THR A 10 -13.26 -23.65 -24.69
N ASN A 11 -14.49 -24.17 -24.62
CA ASN A 11 -14.72 -25.61 -24.80
C ASN A 11 -14.60 -25.95 -26.29
N PRO A 12 -13.79 -26.94 -26.71
CA PRO A 12 -13.85 -27.41 -28.08
C PRO A 12 -15.23 -28.02 -28.34
N LEU A 13 -15.97 -27.47 -29.30
CA LEU A 13 -17.19 -28.07 -29.80
C LEU A 13 -16.83 -29.42 -30.44
N ARG A 14 -17.12 -30.54 -29.77
CA ARG A 14 -17.12 -31.86 -30.41
C ARG A 14 -18.34 -31.95 -31.33
N LEU A 15 -18.18 -31.53 -32.58
CA LEU A 15 -19.08 -31.92 -33.66
C LEU A 15 -18.86 -33.42 -33.92
N ALA A 16 -19.81 -34.24 -33.46
CA ALA A 16 -19.89 -35.63 -33.88
C ALA A 16 -20.47 -35.66 -35.30
N ALA A 17 -19.60 -35.67 -36.32
CA ALA A 17 -19.97 -36.14 -37.65
C ALA A 17 -18.77 -36.67 -38.44
N CYS A 18 -19.04 -37.80 -39.08
CA CYS A 18 -18.21 -38.67 -39.91
C CYS A 18 -17.22 -37.97 -40.88
N ARG A 19 -16.03 -38.56 -40.96
CA ARG A 19 -15.03 -38.64 -42.05
C ARG A 19 -14.64 -37.36 -42.83
N ILE A 20 -13.38 -37.01 -42.62
CA ILE A 20 -12.41 -36.36 -43.54
C ILE A 20 -12.80 -34.95 -44.00
N LEU A 21 -12.48 -33.94 -43.19
CA LEU A 21 -12.11 -32.58 -43.62
C LEU A 21 -11.18 -31.98 -42.56
N SER A 22 -10.11 -31.31 -42.98
CA SER A 22 -9.17 -30.61 -42.10
C SER A 22 -9.89 -29.44 -41.42
N PHE A 23 -10.24 -29.58 -40.14
CA PHE A 23 -10.87 -28.52 -39.37
C PHE A 23 -9.83 -27.48 -38.92
N HIS A 24 -9.91 -26.26 -39.46
CA HIS A 24 -9.40 -25.10 -38.74
C HIS A 24 -10.30 -24.88 -37.52
N VAL A 25 -9.79 -25.23 -36.33
CA VAL A 25 -10.47 -24.92 -35.07
C VAL A 25 -10.33 -23.43 -34.81
N ALA A 26 -11.37 -22.66 -35.15
CA ALA A 26 -11.44 -21.25 -34.76
C ALA A 26 -11.66 -21.17 -33.24
N HIS A 27 -10.68 -20.65 -32.51
CA HIS A 27 -10.83 -20.32 -31.10
C HIS A 27 -11.63 -19.02 -30.98
N TYR A 28 -12.92 -19.13 -30.67
CA TYR A 28 -13.75 -17.97 -30.37
C TYR A 28 -13.63 -17.61 -28.90
N THR A 29 -12.91 -16.54 -28.58
CA THR A 29 -12.84 -16.02 -27.22
C THR A 29 -14.13 -15.28 -26.89
N ARG A 30 -14.96 -15.83 -26.00
CA ARG A 30 -16.18 -15.16 -25.54
C ARG A 30 -15.83 -14.26 -24.36
N LEU A 31 -16.20 -12.98 -24.46
CA LEU A 31 -16.10 -12.02 -23.38
C LEU A 31 -17.36 -12.10 -22.50
N ALA A 32 -17.18 -12.10 -21.18
CA ALA A 32 -18.26 -12.02 -20.21
C ALA A 32 -18.13 -10.74 -19.39
N GLU A 33 -19.24 -10.04 -19.18
CA GLU A 33 -19.31 -8.89 -18.29
C GLU A 33 -19.02 -9.32 -16.85
N VAL A 34 -18.06 -8.64 -16.21
CA VAL A 34 -17.74 -8.82 -14.78
C VAL A 34 -18.17 -7.62 -13.94
N GLY A 35 -18.42 -6.48 -14.57
CA GLY A 35 -18.87 -5.29 -13.87
C GLY A 35 -18.92 -4.04 -14.72
N LYS A 36 -19.37 -2.94 -14.12
CA LYS A 36 -19.49 -1.62 -14.74
C LYS A 36 -18.74 -0.58 -13.92
N LEU A 37 -17.89 0.20 -14.57
CA LEU A 37 -17.17 1.28 -13.90
C LEU A 37 -18.12 2.39 -13.46
N GLU A 38 -17.84 2.94 -12.29
CA GLU A 38 -18.52 4.08 -11.71
C GLU A 38 -17.60 5.31 -11.73
N SER A 39 -18.20 6.49 -11.63
CA SER A 39 -17.43 7.73 -11.51
C SER A 39 -16.75 7.79 -10.13
N PRO A 40 -15.43 8.06 -10.07
CA PRO A 40 -14.78 8.30 -8.79
C PRO A 40 -15.47 9.42 -8.00
N LYS A 41 -15.71 9.18 -6.71
CA LYS A 41 -16.28 10.18 -5.80
C LYS A 41 -15.29 11.35 -5.67
N ILE A 42 -15.77 12.58 -5.91
CA ILE A 42 -15.00 13.82 -5.71
C ILE A 42 -15.12 14.28 -4.25
N SER A 43 -16.24 13.94 -3.61
CA SER A 43 -16.54 14.23 -2.22
C SER A 43 -17.23 13.04 -1.56
N GLY A 44 -17.11 12.97 -0.23
CA GLY A 44 -17.62 11.84 0.54
C GLY A 44 -16.65 10.66 0.58
N LYS A 45 -17.04 9.62 1.32
CA LYS A 45 -16.26 8.39 1.46
C LYS A 45 -16.87 7.28 0.62
N TYR A 46 -16.06 6.29 0.28
CA TYR A 46 -16.58 5.00 -0.19
C TYR A 46 -17.02 4.16 1.01
N ASP A 47 -18.03 3.35 0.77
CA ASP A 47 -18.65 2.50 1.79
C ASP A 47 -17.99 1.13 1.84
N THR A 48 -18.10 0.44 2.98
CA THR A 48 -17.69 -0.96 3.09
C THR A 48 -18.41 -1.80 2.04
N GLY A 49 -17.68 -2.69 1.37
CA GLY A 49 -18.22 -3.55 0.31
C GLY A 49 -18.12 -2.98 -1.09
N GLN A 50 -17.70 -1.71 -1.26
CA GLN A 50 -17.43 -1.14 -2.57
C GLN A 50 -16.32 -1.93 -3.29
N LEU A 51 -16.62 -2.41 -4.50
CA LEU A 51 -15.61 -3.01 -5.37
C LEU A 51 -14.80 -1.92 -6.07
N ILE A 52 -13.49 -2.16 -6.20
CA ILE A 52 -12.54 -1.19 -6.74
C ILE A 52 -11.57 -1.87 -7.71
N LEU A 53 -11.12 -1.12 -8.72
CA LEU A 53 -9.83 -1.34 -9.36
C LEU A 53 -8.83 -0.35 -8.77
N HIS A 54 -7.66 -0.83 -8.38
CA HIS A 54 -6.58 0.07 -7.96
C HIS A 54 -6.04 0.80 -9.20
N LYS A 55 -6.14 2.12 -9.22
CA LYS A 55 -5.77 2.97 -10.37
C LYS A 55 -4.35 2.74 -10.88
N VAL A 56 -3.41 2.53 -9.96
CA VAL A 56 -1.99 2.34 -10.29
C VAL A 56 -1.57 0.88 -10.46
N PHE A 57 -1.93 -0.02 -9.53
CA PHE A 57 -1.54 -1.43 -9.60
C PHE A 57 -2.52 -2.33 -10.39
N GLY A 58 -3.69 -1.82 -10.76
CA GLY A 58 -4.65 -2.49 -11.64
C GLY A 58 -5.40 -3.67 -11.02
N TYR A 59 -5.18 -3.99 -9.74
CA TYR A 59 -5.84 -5.13 -9.10
C TYR A 59 -7.29 -4.85 -8.74
N ARG A 60 -8.11 -5.91 -8.69
CA ARG A 60 -9.44 -5.88 -8.10
C ARG A 60 -9.36 -5.93 -6.58
N GLY A 61 -10.18 -5.12 -5.94
CA GLY A 61 -10.26 -5.05 -4.50
C GLY A 61 -11.68 -4.84 -4.00
N VAL A 62 -11.88 -5.03 -2.70
CA VAL A 62 -13.09 -4.61 -1.98
C VAL A 62 -12.72 -3.81 -0.75
N ILE A 63 -13.43 -2.71 -0.51
CA ILE A 63 -13.22 -1.85 0.65
C ILE A 63 -13.77 -2.51 1.91
N LEU A 64 -12.96 -2.56 2.96
CA LEU A 64 -13.38 -2.99 4.29
C LEU A 64 -13.85 -1.81 5.13
N PHE A 65 -13.03 -0.76 5.28
CA PHE A 65 -13.38 0.45 6.02
C PHE A 65 -12.41 1.61 5.75
N PRO A 66 -12.85 2.86 5.97
CA PRO A 66 -12.03 4.04 5.80
C PRO A 66 -11.14 4.33 7.02
N TRP A 67 -10.00 4.96 6.76
CA TRP A 67 -9.07 5.55 7.73
C TRP A 67 -8.85 7.02 7.40
N LEU A 68 -8.71 7.86 8.42
CA LEU A 68 -8.33 9.26 8.25
C LEU A 68 -6.85 9.40 8.56
N ALA A 69 -6.08 9.80 7.54
CA ALA A 69 -4.64 9.95 7.62
C ALA A 69 -4.25 11.41 7.53
N ARG A 70 -3.25 11.83 8.31
CA ARG A 70 -2.54 13.10 8.10
C ARG A 70 -1.47 12.90 7.03
N VAL A 71 -1.63 13.56 5.89
CA VAL A 71 -0.68 13.51 4.78
C VAL A 71 0.25 14.73 4.84
N TYR A 72 1.53 14.46 5.05
CA TYR A 72 2.63 15.41 5.02
C TYR A 72 3.26 15.39 3.62
N ASP A 73 2.73 16.23 2.73
CA ASP A 73 3.17 16.34 1.34
C ASP A 73 4.18 17.49 1.16
N ARG A 74 5.45 17.14 0.97
CA ARG A 74 6.56 18.08 0.73
C ARG A 74 6.54 18.70 -0.67
N ASP A 75 5.75 18.16 -1.59
CA ASP A 75 5.61 18.71 -2.94
C ASP A 75 4.74 19.97 -2.94
N ALA A 76 3.80 20.07 -2.00
CA ALA A 76 2.89 21.19 -1.86
C ALA A 76 3.58 22.47 -1.35
N THR A 77 4.63 22.32 -0.54
CA THR A 77 5.44 23.46 -0.05
C THR A 77 6.34 24.00 -1.15
N ASN A 78 6.98 23.11 -1.94
CA ASN A 78 7.84 23.52 -3.04
C ASN A 78 7.08 24.35 -4.10
N LYS A 79 5.83 24.00 -4.41
CA LYS A 79 4.99 24.78 -5.35
C LYS A 79 4.69 26.21 -4.89
N LYS A 80 4.52 26.42 -3.57
CA LYS A 80 4.30 27.78 -3.02
C LYS A 80 5.55 28.63 -3.11
N GLU A 81 6.72 28.04 -2.86
CA GLU A 81 7.99 28.75 -2.98
C GLU A 81 8.30 29.12 -4.43
N THR A 82 8.05 28.25 -5.40
CA THR A 82 8.24 28.59 -6.82
C THR A 82 7.31 29.72 -7.29
N SER A 83 6.15 29.90 -6.67
CA SER A 83 5.25 31.03 -6.96
C SER A 83 5.63 32.33 -6.25
N GLU A 84 6.41 32.28 -5.16
CA GLU A 84 6.88 33.46 -4.42
C GLU A 84 8.31 33.87 -4.80
N SER A 85 9.12 32.95 -5.35
CA SER A 85 10.52 33.17 -5.72
C SER A 85 10.72 33.64 -7.17
N SER A 86 9.67 34.03 -7.90
CA SER A 86 9.80 34.63 -9.23
C SER A 86 10.26 36.10 -9.21
N ASN A 87 10.78 36.59 -8.07
CA ASN A 87 11.44 37.88 -7.91
C ASN A 87 12.65 37.70 -6.97
N ASN A 88 13.77 37.16 -7.47
CA ASN A 88 15.15 37.55 -7.15
C ASN A 88 16.12 36.52 -7.74
N ASP A 89 16.85 36.94 -8.77
CA ASP A 89 18.08 36.28 -9.21
C ASP A 89 19.18 36.56 -8.19
N ASP A 90 19.78 35.52 -7.58
CA ASP A 90 21.24 35.36 -7.55
C ASP A 90 21.73 34.10 -6.80
N ALA A 91 22.76 33.50 -7.40
CA ALA A 91 23.88 32.72 -6.86
C ALA A 91 23.67 31.44 -5.99
N SER A 92 24.17 30.33 -6.57
CA SER A 92 24.81 29.14 -5.97
C SER A 92 24.95 29.06 -4.44
N GLY A 93 24.31 28.04 -3.83
CA GLY A 93 24.55 27.65 -2.44
C GLY A 93 23.76 26.41 -1.97
N ASP A 94 24.47 25.30 -1.80
CA ASP A 94 24.24 24.14 -0.91
C ASP A 94 22.80 23.59 -0.67
N THR A 95 22.51 22.42 -1.27
CA THR A 95 21.19 21.74 -1.32
C THR A 95 20.82 20.94 -0.06
N LEU A 96 21.23 21.39 1.13
CA LEU A 96 21.01 20.69 2.42
C LEU A 96 19.99 21.37 3.36
N SER A 97 19.42 22.52 2.99
CA SER A 97 18.66 23.36 3.93
C SER A 97 17.16 23.04 4.09
N ASN A 98 16.57 22.13 3.30
CA ASN A 98 15.12 21.84 3.38
C ASN A 98 14.72 20.80 4.46
N VAL A 99 15.66 20.34 5.28
CA VAL A 99 15.37 19.36 6.36
C VAL A 99 14.54 20.00 7.50
N GLY A 100 14.51 21.33 7.62
CA GLY A 100 13.87 22.04 8.74
C GLY A 100 12.52 22.71 8.48
N LYS A 101 11.96 22.67 7.26
CA LYS A 101 10.65 23.30 7.00
C LYS A 101 9.51 22.40 7.48
N GLU A 102 8.71 22.93 8.40
CA GLU A 102 7.53 22.24 8.93
C GLU A 102 6.47 22.08 7.82
N VAL A 103 6.15 20.83 7.49
CA VAL A 103 5.16 20.52 6.45
C VAL A 103 3.78 20.45 7.09
N LYS A 104 2.87 21.34 6.71
CA LYS A 104 1.49 21.30 7.24
C LYS A 104 0.74 20.08 6.72
N GLY A 105 0.46 19.13 7.61
CA GLY A 105 -0.28 17.92 7.26
C GLY A 105 -1.75 18.17 6.93
N ARG A 106 -2.25 17.55 5.86
CA ARG A 106 -3.66 17.60 5.45
C ARG A 106 -4.34 16.26 5.63
N THR A 107 -5.54 16.26 6.21
CA THR A 107 -6.30 15.02 6.39
C THR A 107 -6.81 14.49 5.05
N HIS A 108 -6.47 13.24 4.73
CA HIS A 108 -6.98 12.52 3.57
C HIS A 108 -7.61 11.19 4.02
N THR A 109 -8.53 10.68 3.21
CA THR A 109 -9.14 9.37 3.48
C THR A 109 -8.35 8.28 2.76
N PHE A 110 -7.97 7.25 3.50
CA PHE A 110 -7.44 5.99 3.00
C PHE A 110 -8.45 4.89 3.29
N TYR A 111 -8.28 3.74 2.65
CA TYR A 111 -9.18 2.61 2.77
C TYR A 111 -8.36 1.36 2.99
N GLN A 112 -8.75 0.55 3.97
CA GLN A 112 -8.25 -0.80 4.03
C GLN A 112 -9.05 -1.67 3.07
N VAL A 113 -8.35 -2.46 2.26
CA VAL A 113 -8.96 -3.25 1.18
C VAL A 113 -8.48 -4.69 1.22
N LEU A 114 -9.33 -5.61 0.76
CA LEU A 114 -8.90 -6.95 0.35
C LEU A 114 -8.61 -6.95 -1.15
N ILE A 115 -7.50 -7.54 -1.54
CA ILE A 115 -7.05 -7.76 -2.91
C ILE A 115 -7.58 -9.10 -3.40
N ASP A 116 -8.01 -9.16 -4.66
CA ASP A 116 -8.31 -10.42 -5.33
C ASP A 116 -7.04 -11.25 -5.55
N THR A 117 -7.00 -12.45 -4.98
CA THR A 117 -5.83 -13.35 -5.06
C THR A 117 -5.46 -13.75 -6.49
N ARG A 118 -6.39 -13.67 -7.46
CA ARG A 118 -6.11 -13.93 -8.88
C ARG A 118 -5.21 -12.86 -9.50
N ASP A 119 -5.21 -11.65 -8.94
CA ASP A 119 -4.42 -10.54 -9.45
C ASP A 119 -3.03 -10.49 -8.81
N ALA A 120 -2.84 -11.12 -7.63
CA ALA A 120 -1.60 -11.13 -6.85
C ALA A 120 -0.31 -11.37 -7.67
N PRO A 121 -0.23 -12.35 -8.61
CA PRO A 121 0.98 -12.58 -9.39
C PRO A 121 1.39 -11.43 -10.32
N TYR A 122 0.46 -10.52 -10.64
CA TYR A 122 0.68 -9.40 -11.57
C TYR A 122 0.88 -8.06 -10.85
N ILE A 123 0.65 -8.03 -9.54
CA ILE A 123 0.79 -6.82 -8.73
C ILE A 123 2.28 -6.61 -8.42
N ARG A 124 2.82 -5.46 -8.83
CA ARG A 124 4.19 -5.02 -8.46
C ARG A 124 4.21 -4.43 -7.04
N ALA A 125 3.53 -5.09 -6.13
CA ALA A 125 3.49 -4.80 -4.70
C ALA A 125 3.65 -6.10 -3.92
N GLN A 126 4.32 -6.07 -2.77
CA GLN A 126 4.35 -7.23 -1.88
C GLN A 126 2.95 -7.52 -1.34
N THR A 127 2.37 -8.68 -1.68
CA THR A 127 0.99 -9.06 -1.34
C THR A 127 0.80 -9.50 0.11
N GLU A 128 1.90 -9.68 0.86
CA GLU A 128 1.93 -9.92 2.31
C GLU A 128 2.42 -8.69 3.09
N ALA A 129 1.98 -7.50 2.67
CA ALA A 129 2.48 -6.22 3.20
C ALA A 129 2.05 -5.90 4.64
N VAL A 130 0.96 -6.50 5.13
CA VAL A 130 0.41 -6.18 6.46
C VAL A 130 0.79 -7.24 7.48
N THR A 131 1.78 -6.90 8.30
CA THR A 131 2.36 -7.78 9.32
C THR A 131 2.14 -7.26 10.74
N PHE A 132 2.03 -8.18 11.70
CA PHE A 132 1.85 -7.89 13.14
C PHE A 132 2.86 -8.67 13.98
N LEU A 133 3.09 -8.19 15.19
CA LEU A 133 3.85 -8.92 16.18
C LEU A 133 2.99 -10.03 16.78
N GLY A 134 3.53 -11.26 16.81
CA GLY A 134 2.86 -12.39 17.44
C GLY A 134 2.76 -12.29 18.96
N ASN A 135 1.69 -12.86 19.54
CA ASN A 135 1.44 -12.86 20.99
C ASN A 135 2.23 -13.94 21.78
N GLN A 136 3.02 -14.80 21.13
CA GLN A 136 3.77 -15.85 21.82
C GLN A 136 5.18 -15.39 22.20
N GLU A 137 5.49 -15.46 23.51
CA GLU A 137 6.76 -15.05 24.14
C GLU A 137 8.02 -15.69 23.51
N SER A 138 7.88 -16.85 22.85
CA SER A 138 9.01 -17.63 22.34
C SER A 138 9.27 -17.51 20.83
N SER A 139 8.31 -17.00 20.03
CA SER A 139 8.51 -16.89 18.58
C SER A 139 8.66 -15.43 18.15
N ARG A 140 9.74 -15.13 17.43
CA ARG A 140 9.91 -13.86 16.68
C ARG A 140 8.98 -13.79 15.46
N SER A 141 7.94 -14.63 15.41
CA SER A 141 7.11 -14.79 14.22
C SER A 141 6.24 -13.57 14.00
N LEU A 142 6.45 -12.92 12.85
CA LEU A 142 5.53 -11.93 12.31
C LEU A 142 4.33 -12.66 11.70
N TYR A 143 3.13 -12.20 12.02
CA TYR A 143 1.91 -12.69 11.39
C TYR A 143 1.56 -11.76 10.24
N ALA A 144 1.48 -12.28 9.01
CA ALA A 144 1.00 -11.53 7.86
C ALA A 144 -0.49 -11.81 7.63
N ILE A 145 -1.22 -10.83 7.11
CA ILE A 145 -2.55 -11.03 6.54
C ILE A 145 -2.41 -10.87 5.03
N PRO A 146 -2.35 -11.99 4.28
CA PRO A 146 -2.23 -11.95 2.83
C PRO A 146 -3.40 -11.18 2.21
N GLY A 147 -3.11 -10.44 1.15
CA GLY A 147 -4.13 -9.75 0.36
C GLY A 147 -4.75 -8.53 1.04
N LEU A 148 -4.24 -8.07 2.19
CA LEU A 148 -4.67 -6.82 2.81
C LEU A 148 -3.79 -5.65 2.32
N ASP A 149 -4.40 -4.52 1.97
CA ASP A 149 -3.67 -3.31 1.52
C ASP A 149 -4.35 -2.02 1.99
N TYR A 150 -3.65 -0.89 1.85
CA TYR A 150 -4.11 0.45 2.17
C TYR A 150 -4.10 1.32 0.91
N VAL A 151 -5.27 1.78 0.50
CA VAL A 151 -5.47 2.50 -0.76
C VAL A 151 -5.92 3.92 -0.49
N ALA A 152 -5.26 4.90 -1.13
CA ALA A 152 -5.70 6.30 -1.05
C ALA A 152 -7.02 6.48 -1.81
N HIS A 153 -7.85 7.45 -1.39
CA HIS A 153 -9.10 7.74 -2.09
C HIS A 153 -8.93 7.97 -3.60
N ASP A 154 -7.86 8.67 -4.00
CA ASP A 154 -7.57 9.02 -5.39
C ASP A 154 -7.06 7.85 -6.24
N ASP A 155 -6.70 6.73 -5.60
CA ASP A 155 -6.29 5.49 -6.25
C ASP A 155 -7.46 4.52 -6.50
N ILE A 156 -8.69 4.90 -6.12
CA ILE A 156 -9.87 4.05 -6.29
C ILE A 156 -10.57 4.35 -7.62
N ILE A 157 -10.73 3.32 -8.45
CA ILE A 157 -11.67 3.30 -9.57
C ILE A 157 -12.83 2.40 -9.14
N PRO A 158 -13.97 2.97 -8.71
CA PRO A 158 -15.11 2.17 -8.23
C PRO A 158 -15.78 1.43 -9.39
N TYR A 159 -16.30 0.23 -9.12
CA TYR A 159 -17.13 -0.51 -10.07
C TYR A 159 -18.20 -1.35 -9.35
N THR A 160 -19.23 -1.75 -10.08
CA THR A 160 -20.27 -2.67 -9.60
C THR A 160 -20.21 -3.99 -10.35
N SER A 161 -20.62 -5.07 -9.70
CA SER A 161 -20.69 -6.41 -10.31
C SER A 161 -22.05 -7.04 -10.04
N VAL A 162 -22.51 -7.87 -10.98
CA VAL A 162 -23.67 -8.75 -10.80
C VAL A 162 -23.29 -10.12 -10.23
N GLU A 163 -21.99 -10.40 -10.10
CA GLU A 163 -21.50 -11.65 -9.54
C GLU A 163 -21.71 -11.66 -8.02
N ARG A 164 -22.23 -12.76 -7.48
CA ARG A 164 -22.38 -12.95 -6.02
C ARG A 164 -21.04 -13.03 -5.29
N VAL A 165 -20.00 -13.51 -5.98
CA VAL A 165 -18.64 -13.67 -5.46
C VAL A 165 -17.67 -12.99 -6.45
N PRO A 166 -17.61 -11.66 -6.45
CA PRO A 166 -16.81 -10.90 -7.43
C PRO A 166 -15.31 -10.98 -7.17
N LEU A 167 -14.91 -11.28 -5.91
CA LEU A 167 -13.52 -11.44 -5.50
C LEU A 167 -13.21 -12.86 -5.04
N GLN A 168 -12.01 -13.34 -5.39
CA GLN A 168 -11.45 -14.57 -4.82
C GLN A 168 -10.51 -14.21 -3.66
N HIS A 169 -10.98 -14.38 -2.42
CA HIS A 169 -10.17 -14.16 -1.21
C HIS A 169 -10.75 -14.94 -0.01
N GLU A 170 -9.91 -15.57 0.82
CA GLU A 170 -10.36 -16.41 1.94
C GLU A 170 -11.16 -15.67 3.02
N LEU A 171 -10.94 -14.37 3.14
CA LEU A 171 -11.64 -13.50 4.08
C LEU A 171 -12.92 -12.87 3.51
N PHE A 172 -13.20 -12.98 2.21
CA PHE A 172 -14.30 -12.26 1.57
C PHE A 172 -15.65 -12.63 2.18
N ASP A 173 -16.04 -13.92 2.11
CA ASP A 173 -17.30 -14.42 2.69
C ASP A 173 -17.31 -14.44 4.22
N LYS A 174 -16.13 -14.33 4.84
CA LYS A 174 -16.04 -14.19 6.30
C LYS A 174 -16.37 -12.76 6.72
N PHE A 175 -16.00 -11.75 5.94
CA PHE A 175 -16.14 -10.35 6.33
C PHE A 175 -17.36 -9.65 5.73
N LEU A 176 -17.81 -10.10 4.56
CA LEU A 176 -18.84 -9.42 3.79
C LEU A 176 -19.99 -10.38 3.48
N MET A 177 -21.21 -9.87 3.52
CA MET A 177 -22.42 -10.60 3.14
C MET A 177 -23.10 -9.89 1.99
N HIS A 178 -23.45 -10.65 0.94
CA HIS A 178 -24.18 -10.10 -0.20
C HIS A 178 -25.62 -9.75 0.20
N ASN A 179 -26.02 -8.50 -0.02
CA ASN A 179 -27.38 -7.99 0.16
C ASN A 179 -27.78 -7.14 -1.07
N PRO A 180 -28.66 -7.64 -1.95
CA PRO A 180 -29.05 -6.94 -3.18
C PRO A 180 -29.85 -5.66 -2.94
N ASP A 181 -30.40 -5.46 -1.74
CA ASP A 181 -31.18 -4.26 -1.39
C ASP A 181 -30.30 -3.11 -0.90
N LYS A 182 -28.97 -3.29 -0.93
CA LYS A 182 -27.97 -2.31 -0.53
C LYS A 182 -27.09 -1.90 -1.70
N ASP A 183 -26.57 -0.68 -1.60
CA ASP A 183 -25.59 -0.13 -2.54
C ASP A 183 -24.44 0.47 -1.72
N PRO A 184 -23.22 -0.13 -1.74
CA PRO A 184 -22.85 -1.34 -2.47
C PRO A 184 -23.56 -2.62 -1.94
N PRO A 185 -23.69 -3.68 -2.76
CA PRO A 185 -24.45 -4.89 -2.42
C PRO A 185 -23.72 -5.84 -1.45
N PHE A 186 -22.68 -5.36 -0.76
CA PHE A 186 -21.92 -6.13 0.23
C PHE A 186 -21.87 -5.37 1.54
N ILE A 187 -22.36 -5.98 2.62
CA ILE A 187 -22.40 -5.35 3.94
C ILE A 187 -21.43 -6.05 4.90
N ALA A 188 -20.88 -5.27 5.84
CA ALA A 188 -20.01 -5.79 6.90
C ALA A 188 -20.75 -6.80 7.80
N GLN A 189 -20.18 -7.99 7.93
CA GLN A 189 -20.57 -8.98 8.94
C GLN A 189 -19.99 -8.63 10.31
N GLU A 190 -20.52 -9.24 11.37
CA GLU A 190 -20.04 -9.03 12.75
C GLU A 190 -18.57 -9.43 12.94
N THR A 191 -18.14 -10.47 12.24
CA THR A 191 -16.75 -10.91 12.12
C THR A 191 -15.80 -9.80 11.66
N LEU A 192 -16.18 -9.00 10.66
CA LEU A 192 -15.38 -7.86 10.19
C LEU A 192 -15.30 -6.78 11.27
N ARG A 193 -16.43 -6.47 11.93
CA ARG A 193 -16.50 -5.47 13.00
C ARG A 193 -15.66 -5.86 14.21
N ALA A 194 -15.78 -7.11 14.64
CA ALA A 194 -14.99 -7.69 15.72
C ALA A 194 -13.49 -7.71 15.37
N TRP A 195 -13.16 -8.08 14.13
CA TRP A 195 -11.77 -8.07 13.65
C TRP A 195 -11.21 -6.64 13.58
N GLN A 196 -11.98 -5.67 13.09
CA GLN A 196 -11.57 -4.26 13.07
C GLN A 196 -11.31 -3.77 14.49
N LYS A 197 -12.25 -3.97 15.43
CA LYS A 197 -12.10 -3.55 16.82
C LYS A 197 -10.87 -4.17 17.49
N LYS A 198 -10.64 -5.47 17.28
CA LYS A 198 -9.50 -6.19 17.86
C LYS A 198 -8.15 -5.70 17.32
N ASN A 199 -8.08 -5.37 16.04
CA ASN A 199 -6.82 -5.02 15.38
C ASN A 199 -6.62 -3.52 15.19
N HIS A 200 -7.59 -2.69 15.59
CA HIS A 200 -7.60 -1.24 15.37
C HIS A 200 -6.28 -0.55 15.74
N PRO A 201 -5.67 -0.80 16.92
CA PRO A 201 -4.45 -0.09 17.31
C PRO A 201 -3.27 -0.27 16.32
N TRP A 202 -3.19 -1.47 15.72
CA TRP A 202 -2.11 -1.92 14.84
C TRP A 202 -2.40 -1.67 13.36
N LEU A 203 -3.69 -1.56 13.01
CA LEU A 203 -4.14 -1.28 11.64
C LEU A 203 -4.25 0.21 11.35
N GLU A 204 -4.33 1.03 12.40
CA GLU A 204 -4.54 2.45 12.26
C GLU A 204 -3.42 3.11 11.47
N LEU A 205 -3.82 3.65 10.33
CA LEU A 205 -3.02 4.50 9.48
C LEU A 205 -3.23 5.94 9.96
N SER A 206 -2.26 6.48 10.68
CA SER A 206 -2.31 7.85 11.21
C SER A 206 -1.64 8.85 10.27
N ASP A 207 -0.45 8.53 9.78
CA ASP A 207 0.42 9.48 9.09
C ASP A 207 0.93 8.91 7.77
N VAL A 208 1.05 9.79 6.78
CA VAL A 208 1.58 9.48 5.45
C VAL A 208 2.53 10.59 5.05
N HIS A 209 3.74 10.22 4.64
CA HIS A 209 4.79 11.16 4.25
C HIS A 209 5.07 11.00 2.77
N ARG A 210 5.15 12.11 2.03
CA ARG A 210 5.39 12.07 0.59
C ARG A 210 6.31 13.18 0.13
N GLU A 211 7.25 12.83 -0.75
CA GLU A 211 8.17 13.75 -1.39
C GLU A 211 8.52 13.24 -2.79
N THR A 212 8.62 14.17 -3.75
CA THR A 212 9.03 13.90 -5.13
C THR A 212 10.40 14.49 -5.38
N THR A 213 11.32 13.67 -5.88
CA THR A 213 12.66 14.08 -6.32
C THR A 213 12.85 13.62 -7.76
N GLU A 214 13.23 14.52 -8.67
CA GLU A 214 13.62 14.16 -10.05
C GLU A 214 12.53 13.34 -10.80
N GLY A 215 11.26 13.65 -10.55
CA GLY A 215 10.11 12.96 -11.13
C GLY A 215 9.74 11.64 -10.46
N VAL A 216 10.47 11.20 -9.44
CA VAL A 216 10.14 10.00 -8.65
C VAL A 216 9.54 10.40 -7.31
N ARG A 217 8.31 9.94 -7.05
CA ARG A 217 7.59 10.18 -5.81
C ARG A 217 7.74 9.00 -4.87
N VAL A 218 8.13 9.29 -3.63
CA VAL A 218 8.21 8.33 -2.54
C VAL A 218 7.10 8.63 -1.56
N THR A 219 6.21 7.66 -1.32
CA THR A 219 5.19 7.72 -0.26
C THR A 219 5.54 6.70 0.82
N VAL A 220 5.53 7.12 2.09
CA VAL A 220 5.85 6.29 3.25
C VAL A 220 4.69 6.30 4.23
N ILE A 221 4.33 5.11 4.73
CA ILE A 221 3.28 4.92 5.73
C ILE A 221 3.83 4.05 6.86
N PRO A 222 4.17 4.62 8.03
CA PRO A 222 4.61 3.84 9.20
C PRO A 222 3.41 3.24 9.96
N PHE A 223 3.62 2.07 10.56
CA PHE A 223 2.65 1.39 11.40
C PHE A 223 3.37 0.81 12.62
N TYR A 224 2.91 1.16 13.81
CA TYR A 224 3.38 0.54 15.05
C TYR A 224 2.84 -0.89 15.16
N MET A 225 3.71 -1.84 15.49
CA MET A 225 3.39 -3.28 15.59
C MET A 225 3.38 -3.80 17.02
N GLY A 226 3.83 -3.01 17.99
CA GLY A 226 3.94 -3.39 19.39
C GLY A 226 5.37 -3.38 19.90
N SER A 227 5.51 -3.68 21.18
CA SER A 227 6.81 -3.83 21.85
C SER A 227 6.90 -5.18 22.54
N ARG A 228 8.12 -5.59 22.85
CA ARG A 228 8.41 -6.75 23.70
C ARG A 228 9.44 -6.35 24.74
N GLU A 229 9.17 -6.72 25.98
CA GLU A 229 10.15 -6.61 27.04
C GLU A 229 11.14 -7.78 26.98
N SER A 230 12.40 -7.49 27.29
CA SER A 230 13.48 -8.46 27.39
C SER A 230 14.35 -8.08 28.58
N GLN A 231 14.17 -8.77 29.71
CA GLN A 231 14.88 -8.67 31.01
C GLN A 231 15.17 -7.25 31.54
N ASN A 232 15.90 -6.40 30.81
CA ASN A 232 16.23 -5.01 31.15
C ASN A 232 15.99 -3.98 30.02
N SER A 233 15.37 -4.35 28.89
CA SER A 233 15.11 -3.44 27.77
C SER A 233 13.80 -3.76 27.05
N ALA A 234 13.15 -2.74 26.50
CA ALA A 234 12.01 -2.91 25.60
C ALA A 234 12.45 -2.71 24.15
N VAL A 235 12.03 -3.62 23.27
CA VAL A 235 12.23 -3.51 21.82
C VAL A 235 10.89 -3.20 21.18
N TYR A 236 10.81 -2.08 20.50
CA TYR A 236 9.62 -1.58 19.81
C TYR A 236 9.74 -1.87 18.31
N TRP A 237 8.65 -2.28 17.67
CA TRP A 237 8.63 -2.70 16.28
C TRP A 237 7.67 -1.84 15.46
N TRP A 238 8.11 -1.48 14.26
CA TRP A 238 7.27 -0.85 13.25
C TRP A 238 7.43 -1.56 11.92
N ARG A 239 6.36 -1.60 11.14
CA ARG A 239 6.46 -1.80 9.69
C ARG A 239 6.27 -0.46 8.99
N TYR A 240 6.84 -0.34 7.81
CA TYR A 240 6.58 0.78 6.92
C TYR A 240 6.21 0.25 5.55
N CYS A 241 5.19 0.85 4.93
CA CYS A 241 4.86 0.66 3.53
C CYS A 241 5.49 1.80 2.73
N ILE A 242 6.26 1.46 1.69
CA ILE A 242 6.88 2.42 0.78
C ILE A 242 6.36 2.17 -0.63
N ARG A 243 5.82 3.22 -1.23
CA ARG A 243 5.44 3.25 -2.64
C ARG A 243 6.34 4.22 -3.40
N LEU A 244 6.93 3.70 -4.46
CA LEU A 244 7.71 4.44 -5.45
C LEU A 244 6.84 4.63 -6.68
N GLU A 245 6.78 5.85 -7.21
CA GLU A 245 6.07 6.17 -8.44
C GLU A 245 6.94 7.02 -9.34
N ASN A 246 7.14 6.58 -10.58
CA ASN A 246 7.77 7.38 -11.61
C ASN A 246 6.71 8.21 -12.32
N LEU A 247 6.75 9.52 -12.07
CA LEU A 247 5.93 10.55 -12.71
C LEU A 247 6.65 11.17 -13.92
N GLY A 248 7.92 10.83 -14.12
CA GLY A 248 8.74 11.26 -15.23
C GLY A 248 8.53 10.45 -16.51
N PRO A 249 9.03 10.95 -17.65
CA PRO A 249 8.87 10.28 -18.94
C PRO A 249 9.88 9.13 -19.16
N GLN A 250 11.06 9.20 -18.55
CA GLN A 250 12.14 8.22 -18.69
C GLN A 250 12.02 7.12 -17.63
N ALA A 251 12.35 5.88 -17.98
CA ALA A 251 12.40 4.81 -16.99
C ALA A 251 13.57 5.02 -16.01
N VAL A 252 13.36 4.60 -14.77
CA VAL A 252 14.35 4.65 -13.70
C VAL A 252 14.42 3.30 -12.98
N GLN A 253 15.60 2.89 -12.55
CA GLN A 253 15.80 1.69 -11.75
C GLN A 253 16.33 2.06 -10.37
N LEU A 254 15.73 1.49 -9.32
CA LEU A 254 16.29 1.57 -7.96
C LEU A 254 17.48 0.63 -7.85
N ARG A 255 18.64 1.17 -7.45
CA ARG A 255 19.89 0.42 -7.28
C ARG A 255 20.25 0.19 -5.83
N GLU A 256 20.17 1.24 -5.01
CA GLU A 256 20.63 1.18 -3.62
C GLU A 256 19.66 1.90 -2.69
N ARG A 257 19.66 1.49 -1.43
CA ARG A 257 18.98 2.19 -0.33
C ARG A 257 20.01 2.66 0.68
N HIS A 258 19.79 3.84 1.23
CA HIS A 258 20.56 4.41 2.32
C HIS A 258 19.61 4.99 3.36
N TRP A 259 19.50 4.34 4.50
CA TRP A 259 18.64 4.73 5.61
C TRP A 259 19.45 5.36 6.73
N ARG A 260 18.86 6.36 7.38
CA ARG A 260 19.30 6.96 8.63
C ARG A 260 18.14 6.83 9.62
N ILE A 261 18.45 6.27 10.78
CA ILE A 261 17.47 5.92 11.81
C ILE A 261 17.96 6.55 13.11
N PHE A 262 17.23 7.52 13.63
CA PHE A 262 17.56 8.22 14.86
C PHE A 262 16.55 7.85 15.94
N SER A 263 17.00 7.23 17.03
CA SER A 263 16.14 6.89 18.17
C SER A 263 16.11 8.02 19.20
N LEU A 264 15.05 8.06 20.01
CA LEU A 264 14.95 8.98 21.14
C LEU A 264 16.08 8.80 22.18
N SER A 265 16.70 7.61 22.23
CA SER A 265 17.89 7.36 23.07
C SER A 265 19.14 8.12 22.61
N GLY A 266 19.08 8.82 21.47
CA GLY A 266 20.21 9.54 20.88
C GLY A 266 21.08 8.69 19.95
N THR A 267 20.66 7.45 19.64
CA THR A 267 21.41 6.55 18.75
C THR A 267 21.09 6.87 17.30
N LEU A 268 22.12 7.07 16.47
CA LEU A 268 21.98 7.20 15.02
C LEU A 268 22.54 5.95 14.33
N GLU A 269 21.65 5.17 13.72
CA GLU A 269 22.01 4.02 12.89
C GLU A 269 21.94 4.38 11.41
N THR A 270 22.83 3.79 10.61
CA THR A 270 22.85 3.95 9.15
C THR A 270 22.86 2.59 8.48
N VAL A 271 21.95 2.37 7.54
CA VAL A 271 21.83 1.10 6.80
C VAL A 271 21.99 1.40 5.31
N ARG A 272 22.97 0.77 4.66
CA ARG A 272 23.18 0.82 3.21
C ARG A 272 23.07 -0.56 2.61
N GLY A 273 22.51 -0.66 1.42
CA GLY A 273 22.47 -1.94 0.70
C GLY A 273 21.87 -1.84 -0.68
N ARG A 274 22.12 -2.88 -1.49
CA ARG A 274 21.57 -3.02 -2.84
C ARG A 274 20.07 -3.30 -2.79
N GLY A 275 19.32 -2.66 -3.67
CA GLY A 275 17.89 -2.84 -3.85
C GLY A 275 17.04 -2.56 -2.61
N VAL A 276 15.80 -3.02 -2.66
CA VAL A 276 14.83 -3.07 -1.57
C VAL A 276 14.23 -4.46 -1.54
N VAL A 277 14.11 -5.09 -0.37
CA VAL A 277 13.51 -6.43 -0.21
C VAL A 277 14.02 -7.49 -1.22
N GLY A 278 15.31 -7.41 -1.58
CA GLY A 278 15.93 -8.32 -2.56
C GLY A 278 15.69 -7.97 -4.03
N GLN A 279 15.07 -6.82 -4.33
CA GLN A 279 14.68 -6.39 -5.68
C GLN A 279 15.29 -5.03 -6.05
N GLU A 280 15.55 -4.84 -7.34
CA GLU A 280 15.96 -3.57 -7.96
C GLU A 280 14.89 -3.15 -8.98
N PRO A 281 13.74 -2.63 -8.52
CA PRO A 281 12.59 -2.39 -9.39
C PRO A 281 12.90 -1.34 -10.46
N VAL A 282 12.58 -1.68 -11.72
CA VAL A 282 12.51 -0.72 -12.83
C VAL A 282 11.12 -0.09 -12.85
N LEU A 283 11.04 1.24 -12.81
CA LEU A 283 9.81 2.03 -12.90
C LEU A 283 9.72 2.64 -14.31
N ALA A 284 9.00 1.96 -15.20
CA ALA A 284 8.80 2.37 -16.59
C ALA A 284 7.35 2.78 -16.83
N ARG A 285 7.04 3.42 -17.96
CA ARG A 285 5.69 3.93 -18.27
C ARG A 285 4.57 2.88 -18.13
N HIS A 286 4.82 1.65 -18.54
CA HIS A 286 3.86 0.54 -18.48
C HIS A 286 3.73 -0.09 -17.08
N SER A 287 4.66 0.22 -16.18
CA SER A 287 4.71 -0.27 -14.81
C SER A 287 5.34 0.81 -13.91
N PRO A 288 4.65 1.96 -13.74
CA PRO A 288 5.26 3.18 -13.23
C PRO A 288 5.43 3.17 -11.72
N ALA A 289 4.93 2.15 -11.02
CA ALA A 289 4.97 2.08 -9.57
C ALA A 289 5.46 0.74 -9.05
N PHE A 290 6.03 0.78 -7.85
CA PHE A 290 6.43 -0.37 -7.06
C PHE A 290 6.12 -0.10 -5.59
N GLN A 291 5.57 -1.08 -4.88
CA GLN A 291 5.27 -0.95 -3.46
C GLN A 291 5.84 -2.13 -2.66
N TYR A 292 6.41 -1.83 -1.50
CA TYR A 292 6.93 -2.87 -0.62
C TYR A 292 6.72 -2.51 0.85
N SER A 293 6.79 -3.51 1.71
CA SER A 293 6.78 -3.33 3.15
C SER A 293 8.03 -3.95 3.77
N SER A 294 8.53 -3.32 4.82
CA SER A 294 9.66 -3.82 5.61
C SER A 294 9.52 -3.33 7.05
N HIS A 295 10.39 -3.81 7.91
CA HIS A 295 10.32 -3.59 9.36
C HIS A 295 11.54 -2.84 9.88
N VAL A 296 11.37 -2.22 11.03
CA VAL A 296 12.44 -1.62 11.84
C VAL A 296 12.12 -1.88 13.31
N SER A 297 13.16 -2.07 14.11
CA SER A 297 13.04 -2.19 15.57
C SER A 297 13.94 -1.17 16.25
N LEU A 298 13.45 -0.55 17.33
CA LEU A 298 14.23 0.36 18.16
C LEU A 298 14.22 -0.08 19.61
N GLN A 299 15.31 0.17 20.33
CA GLN A 299 15.36 0.10 21.80
C GLN A 299 14.89 1.42 22.45
N ALA A 300 13.92 2.08 21.82
CA ALA A 300 13.34 3.35 22.27
C ALA A 300 11.88 3.42 21.81
N PRO A 301 10.99 4.07 22.58
CA PRO A 301 9.56 4.17 22.25
C PRO A 301 9.28 5.08 21.05
N SER A 302 10.25 5.91 20.66
CA SER A 302 10.13 6.72 19.45
C SER A 302 11.45 6.96 18.73
N GLY A 303 11.33 7.42 17.49
CA GLY A 303 12.45 7.79 16.64
C GLY A 303 12.01 8.40 15.32
N HIS A 304 12.98 8.74 14.48
CA HIS A 304 12.76 9.27 13.15
C HIS A 304 13.57 8.47 12.13
N MET A 305 12.98 8.23 10.97
CA MET A 305 13.65 7.59 9.83
C MET A 305 13.58 8.47 8.61
N TRP A 306 14.68 8.51 7.86
CA TRP A 306 14.78 9.15 6.56
C TRP A 306 15.91 8.52 5.76
N GLY A 307 16.04 8.88 4.48
CA GLY A 307 17.07 8.28 3.66
C GLY A 307 17.03 8.69 2.21
N THR A 308 17.75 7.94 1.39
CA THR A 308 17.75 8.09 -0.07
C THR A 308 17.71 6.73 -0.75
N PHE A 309 17.07 6.68 -1.90
CA PHE A 309 17.25 5.63 -2.89
C PHE A 309 18.16 6.14 -3.99
N ARG A 310 19.23 5.40 -4.29
CA ARG A 310 20.02 5.66 -5.49
C ARG A 310 19.26 5.12 -6.69
N MET A 311 18.88 6.03 -7.58
CA MET A 311 18.20 5.73 -8.83
C MET A 311 19.16 5.85 -10.01
N GLU A 312 18.92 5.06 -11.05
CA GLU A 312 19.66 5.09 -12.31
C GLU A 312 18.67 5.16 -13.48
N ARG A 313 18.86 6.12 -14.38
CA ARG A 313 18.09 6.25 -15.63
C ARG A 313 18.68 5.35 -16.73
N GLU A 314 17.92 5.12 -17.79
CA GLU A 314 18.38 4.33 -18.95
C GLU A 314 19.62 4.93 -19.65
N ASP A 315 19.86 6.23 -19.51
CA ASP A 315 21.04 6.93 -20.04
C ASP A 315 22.28 6.82 -19.12
N GLY A 316 22.17 6.10 -17.99
CA GLY A 316 23.24 5.93 -17.00
C GLY A 316 23.34 7.07 -15.99
N TYR A 317 22.52 8.12 -16.09
CA TYR A 317 22.49 9.18 -15.08
C TYR A 317 21.97 8.64 -13.75
N THR A 318 22.73 8.86 -12.67
CA THR A 318 22.34 8.46 -11.31
C THR A 318 22.00 9.66 -10.45
N PHE A 319 20.94 9.54 -9.64
CA PHE A 319 20.54 10.56 -8.68
C PHE A 319 20.02 9.93 -7.39
N ASP A 320 20.04 10.71 -6.30
CA ASP A 320 19.50 10.30 -5.01
C ASP A 320 18.05 10.78 -4.87
N CYS A 321 17.10 9.85 -4.91
CA CYS A 321 15.70 10.10 -4.63
C CYS A 321 15.46 10.11 -3.13
N ARG A 322 14.93 11.22 -2.59
CA ARG A 322 14.75 11.39 -1.14
C ARG A 322 13.60 10.54 -0.61
N ILE A 323 13.83 9.94 0.55
CA ILE A 323 12.79 9.35 1.37
C ILE A 323 12.43 10.40 2.43
N PRO A 324 11.19 10.91 2.43
CA PRO A 324 10.80 11.97 3.35
C PRO A 324 10.94 11.49 4.80
N PRO A 325 11.42 12.33 5.73
CA PRO A 325 11.44 12.01 7.15
C PRO A 325 10.04 11.66 7.66
N PHE A 326 9.95 10.54 8.41
CA PHE A 326 8.75 10.09 9.09
C PHE A 326 9.06 9.68 10.54
N SER A 327 8.07 9.82 11.40
CA SER A 327 8.18 9.46 12.81
C SER A 327 7.79 8.02 13.05
N LEU A 328 8.47 7.42 14.02
CA LEU A 328 8.14 6.14 14.62
C LEU A 328 7.67 6.45 16.03
N GLU A 329 6.38 6.34 16.28
CA GLU A 329 5.80 6.59 17.60
C GLU A 329 5.19 5.31 18.13
N SER A 330 5.53 4.92 19.36
CA SER A 330 4.81 3.87 20.07
C SER A 330 3.46 4.41 20.53
N LYS A 331 2.43 3.56 20.51
CA LYS A 331 1.15 3.85 21.17
C LYS A 331 1.16 3.23 22.57
N PRO A 332 0.57 3.88 23.60
CA PRO A 332 0.36 3.23 24.87
C PRO A 332 -0.48 1.96 24.67
N ASP A 333 -0.07 0.86 25.28
CA ASP A 333 -0.77 -0.42 25.22
C ASP A 333 -2.07 -0.32 26.04
N GLU A 334 -3.12 0.25 25.45
CA GLU A 334 -4.48 0.12 25.99
C GLU A 334 -5.02 -1.28 25.68
N GLY A 335 -4.50 -2.28 26.40
CA GLY A 335 -5.07 -3.63 26.47
C GLY A 335 -4.49 -4.63 25.47
N ALA A 336 -3.30 -5.15 25.76
CA ALA A 336 -3.00 -6.53 25.38
C ALA A 336 -4.11 -7.45 25.97
N PRO A 337 -4.67 -8.40 25.21
CA PRO A 337 -5.63 -9.34 25.77
C PRO A 337 -4.95 -10.14 26.88
N VAL A 338 -5.42 -9.95 28.12
CA VAL A 338 -5.04 -10.76 29.27
C VAL A 338 -5.36 -12.22 28.94
N ALA A 339 -4.35 -13.08 28.98
CA ALA A 339 -4.55 -14.52 28.83
C ALA A 339 -5.54 -15.00 29.90
N PRO A 340 -6.48 -15.90 29.59
CA PRO A 340 -7.40 -16.41 30.60
C PRO A 340 -6.60 -17.10 31.70
N THR A 341 -6.72 -16.58 32.93
CA THR A 341 -6.20 -17.22 34.14
C THR A 341 -6.80 -18.62 34.22
N PRO A 342 -5.99 -19.69 34.38
CA PRO A 342 -6.56 -21.01 34.60
C PRO A 342 -7.32 -20.98 35.93
N ALA A 343 -8.61 -21.29 35.85
CA ALA A 343 -9.45 -21.42 37.03
C ALA A 343 -8.87 -22.50 37.95
N SER A 344 -8.61 -22.12 39.19
CA SER A 344 -8.24 -22.99 40.32
C SER A 344 -9.38 -23.88 40.76
#